data_AF-A0A256ZQX8-F1
#
_entry.id   AF-A0A256ZQX8-F1
#
_cell.length_a   1.000
_cell.length_b   1.000
_cell.length_c   1.000
_cell.angle_alpha   90.00
_cell.angle_beta   90.00
_cell.angle_gamma   90.00
#
_symmetry.space_group_name_H-M   'P 1'
#
loop_
_entity.id
_entity.type
_entity.pdbx_description
1 polymer ?
#
loop_
_entity_poly.entity_id
_entity_poly.type
_entity_poly.pdbx_seq_one_letter_code
_entity_poly.pdbx_strand_id
1 'polypeptide(L)'
;MWCYLPVASVAPLEACYFIDNVDYRRYCVALNSGLSSCDNLSTTLLRGECVLRYSLDSGNPGFCADITSDDVRDWCLLWNALNSGDGNLCDGIGNRDRVRFCKAVLDLNTSKCLECRDLDVEAFCLAAVGLEKADSSVCDLVSGRGSRDRCFILLSYWLGDDSLCSGLDDRDYIKLCTALSSSDLGSCRSISRTPWVDLCFSAVAYSMVDGDKGAEPWIWFMLESMY
;
A
#
# COMPACT_ATOMS: atom_id res chain seq x y z
N MET A 1 -20.17 4.13 -4.70
CA MET A 1 -19.40 4.79 -5.77
C MET A 1 -17.98 4.77 -5.26
N TRP A 2 -17.18 3.86 -5.81
CA TRP A 2 -15.88 3.45 -5.27
C TRP A 2 -14.86 4.52 -5.65
N CYS A 3 -14.20 5.15 -4.67
CA CYS A 3 -13.19 6.18 -4.89
C CYS A 3 -11.79 5.57 -5.01
N TYR A 4 -11.61 4.60 -5.90
CA TYR A 4 -10.30 4.26 -6.43
C TYR A 4 -10.13 5.03 -7.73
N LEU A 5 -9.58 6.24 -7.64
CA LEU A 5 -9.30 7.06 -8.82
C LEU A 5 -8.13 6.42 -9.61
N PRO A 6 -8.14 6.51 -10.96
CA PRO A 6 -7.07 5.98 -11.79
C PRO A 6 -5.76 6.70 -11.48
N VAL A 7 -4.77 5.95 -11.03
CA VAL A 7 -3.44 6.47 -10.69
C VAL A 7 -2.73 6.81 -12.01
N ALA A 8 -2.61 8.11 -12.30
CA ALA A 8 -2.17 8.57 -13.62
C ALA A 8 -0.84 9.33 -13.63
N SER A 9 -0.15 9.48 -12.51
CA SER A 9 1.15 10.16 -12.48
C SER A 9 2.27 9.22 -12.05
N VAL A 10 3.05 8.79 -13.02
CA VAL A 10 4.42 8.36 -12.73
C VAL A 10 5.23 9.63 -12.42
N ALA A 11 6.12 9.58 -11.43
CA ALA A 11 7.05 10.68 -11.16
C ALA A 11 7.75 11.11 -12.47
N PRO A 12 7.99 12.42 -12.70
CA PRO A 12 8.68 12.89 -13.90
C PRO A 12 9.96 12.11 -14.14
N LEU A 13 10.21 11.68 -15.39
CA LEU A 13 11.37 10.86 -15.72
C LEU A 13 12.69 11.48 -15.24
N GLU A 14 12.78 12.82 -15.27
CA GLU A 14 13.93 13.58 -14.76
C GLU A 14 14.16 13.38 -13.26
N ALA A 15 13.08 13.22 -12.48
CA ALA A 15 13.14 13.00 -11.04
C ALA A 15 13.76 11.63 -10.70
N CYS A 16 13.53 10.61 -11.54
CA CYS A 16 14.09 9.27 -11.33
C CYS A 16 15.64 9.30 -11.27
N TYR A 17 16.30 10.21 -11.98
CA TYR A 17 17.77 10.28 -12.02
C TYR A 17 18.40 10.77 -10.71
N PHE A 18 17.62 11.34 -9.79
CA PHE A 18 18.09 11.73 -8.46
C PHE A 18 18.01 10.60 -7.43
N ILE A 19 17.43 9.44 -7.78
CA ILE A 19 17.38 8.28 -6.90
C ILE A 19 18.76 7.61 -6.87
N ASP A 20 19.41 7.61 -5.70
CA ASP A 20 20.74 7.01 -5.53
C ASP A 20 20.72 5.48 -5.71
N ASN A 21 19.71 4.82 -5.14
CA ASN A 21 19.53 3.38 -5.27
C ASN A 21 19.29 3.00 -6.74
N VAL A 22 20.19 2.17 -7.29
CA VAL A 22 20.20 1.80 -8.70
C VAL A 22 18.95 1.04 -9.11
N ASP A 23 18.44 0.15 -8.25
CA ASP A 23 17.27 -0.66 -8.54
C ASP A 23 16.00 0.18 -8.54
N TYR A 24 15.82 1.05 -7.54
CA TYR A 24 14.68 1.98 -7.49
C TYR A 24 14.72 3.02 -8.61
N ARG A 25 15.91 3.51 -8.99
CA ARG A 25 16.06 4.36 -10.16
C ARG A 25 15.60 3.64 -11.44
N ARG A 26 16.04 2.39 -11.64
CA ARG A 26 15.63 1.59 -12.80
C ARG A 26 14.14 1.30 -12.82
N TYR A 27 13.56 0.99 -11.66
CA TYR A 27 12.13 0.81 -11.48
C TYR A 27 11.34 2.06 -11.88
N CYS A 28 11.73 3.23 -11.36
CA CYS A 28 11.12 4.52 -11.70
C CYS A 28 11.19 4.83 -13.21
N VAL A 29 12.35 4.58 -13.84
CA VAL A 29 12.51 4.73 -15.29
C VAL A 29 11.63 3.75 -16.07
N ALA A 30 11.50 2.50 -15.61
CA ALA A 30 10.67 1.49 -16.26
C ALA A 30 9.17 1.85 -16.24
N LEU A 31 8.68 2.43 -15.15
CA LEU A 31 7.31 2.95 -15.07
C LEU A 31 7.05 4.09 -16.07
N ASN A 32 8.08 4.84 -16.47
CA ASN A 32 7.96 5.90 -17.49
C ASN A 32 8.19 5.41 -18.94
N SER A 33 8.62 4.16 -19.13
CA SER A 33 9.15 3.68 -20.43
C SER A 33 8.31 2.57 -21.08
N GLY A 34 7.11 2.29 -20.55
CA GLY A 34 6.20 1.24 -21.03
C GLY A 34 6.45 -0.14 -20.40
N LEU A 35 5.41 -0.99 -20.43
CA LEU A 35 5.37 -2.30 -19.76
C LEU A 35 6.57 -3.20 -20.06
N SER A 36 7.04 -3.24 -21.31
CA SER A 36 8.20 -4.07 -21.70
C SER A 36 9.50 -3.66 -21.01
N SER A 37 9.57 -2.45 -20.46
CA SER A 37 10.74 -1.99 -19.70
C SER A 37 10.85 -2.68 -18.34
N CYS A 38 9.75 -3.24 -17.81
CA CYS A 38 9.76 -4.02 -16.57
C CYS A 38 10.68 -5.25 -16.69
N ASP A 39 10.79 -5.88 -17.87
CA ASP A 39 11.63 -7.07 -18.09
C ASP A 39 13.14 -6.83 -17.83
N ASN A 40 13.57 -5.56 -17.89
CA ASN A 40 14.96 -5.17 -17.67
C ASN A 40 15.33 -5.01 -16.19
N LEU A 41 14.37 -5.15 -15.27
CA LEU A 41 14.63 -5.02 -13.84
C LEU A 41 15.42 -6.22 -13.29
N SER A 42 16.20 -5.98 -12.24
CA SER A 42 17.21 -6.91 -11.73
C SER A 42 16.62 -8.13 -11.00
N THR A 43 15.46 -7.96 -10.36
CA THR A 43 14.85 -9.00 -9.52
C THR A 43 13.44 -9.33 -9.98
N THR A 44 13.02 -10.59 -9.78
CA THR A 44 11.65 -11.03 -10.06
C THR A 44 10.60 -10.23 -9.28
N LEU A 45 10.95 -9.78 -8.07
CA LEU A 45 10.10 -8.95 -7.22
C LEU A 45 9.81 -7.60 -7.89
N LEU A 46 10.87 -6.85 -8.26
CA LEU A 46 10.73 -5.53 -8.91
C LEU A 46 10.04 -5.62 -10.27
N ARG A 47 10.29 -6.69 -11.02
CA ARG A 47 9.57 -6.98 -12.28
C ARG A 47 8.08 -7.13 -12.02
N GLY A 48 7.71 -7.96 -11.04
CA GLY A 48 6.33 -8.19 -10.67
C GLY A 48 5.62 -6.91 -10.21
N GLU A 49 6.29 -6.11 -9.36
CA GLU A 49 5.76 -4.83 -8.88
C GLU A 49 5.54 -3.83 -10.02
N CYS A 50 6.47 -3.79 -10.99
CA CYS A 50 6.37 -2.92 -12.15
C CYS A 50 5.16 -3.31 -13.01
N VAL A 51 4.98 -4.61 -13.28
CA VAL A 51 3.82 -5.14 -14.01
C VAL A 51 2.52 -4.90 -13.23
N LEU A 52 2.52 -5.09 -11.91
CA LEU A 52 1.38 -4.78 -11.03
C LEU A 52 0.96 -3.32 -11.19
N ARG A 53 1.91 -2.37 -11.24
CA ARG A 53 1.57 -0.96 -11.41
C ARG A 53 0.85 -0.70 -12.73
N TYR A 54 1.36 -1.22 -13.84
CA TYR A 54 0.68 -1.11 -15.13
C TYR A 54 -0.70 -1.79 -15.13
N SER A 55 -0.86 -2.90 -14.41
CA SER A 55 -2.15 -3.57 -14.20
C SER A 55 -3.18 -2.64 -13.57
N LEU A 56 -2.79 -1.93 -12.51
CA LEU A 56 -3.67 -0.98 -11.82
C LEU A 56 -3.96 0.27 -12.66
N ASP A 57 -2.94 0.86 -13.28
CA ASP A 57 -3.09 2.09 -14.07
C ASP A 57 -3.97 1.87 -15.31
N SER A 58 -3.92 0.67 -15.89
CA SER A 58 -4.76 0.29 -17.04
C SER A 58 -6.10 -0.34 -16.65
N GLY A 59 -6.29 -0.70 -15.39
CA GLY A 59 -7.44 -1.49 -14.92
C GLY A 59 -7.55 -2.87 -15.59
N ASN A 60 -6.42 -3.46 -16.01
CA ASN A 60 -6.39 -4.74 -16.72
C ASN A 60 -5.74 -5.83 -15.85
N PRO A 61 -6.55 -6.65 -15.13
CA PRO A 61 -6.04 -7.73 -14.30
C PRO A 61 -5.32 -8.83 -15.09
N GLY A 62 -5.46 -8.86 -16.43
CA GLY A 62 -4.75 -9.82 -17.29
C GLY A 62 -3.24 -9.75 -17.14
N PHE A 63 -2.67 -8.58 -16.83
CA PHE A 63 -1.23 -8.42 -16.61
C PHE A 63 -0.74 -9.14 -15.34
N CYS A 64 -1.62 -9.45 -14.38
CA CYS A 64 -1.23 -10.22 -13.21
C CYS A 64 -0.76 -11.64 -13.58
N ALA A 65 -1.21 -12.20 -14.71
CA ALA A 65 -0.77 -13.51 -15.18
C ALA A 65 0.72 -13.56 -15.58
N ASP A 66 1.31 -12.41 -15.91
CA ASP A 66 2.73 -12.29 -16.28
C ASP A 66 3.66 -12.18 -15.05
N ILE A 67 3.09 -12.10 -13.85
CA ILE A 67 3.85 -11.98 -12.61
C ILE A 67 4.24 -13.36 -12.08
N THR A 68 5.54 -13.66 -12.12
CA THR A 68 6.10 -14.95 -11.68
C THR A 68 6.02 -15.16 -10.16
N SER A 69 6.13 -14.09 -9.36
CA SER A 69 6.03 -14.19 -7.90
C SER A 69 4.58 -14.38 -7.50
N ASP A 70 4.24 -15.54 -6.93
CA ASP A 70 2.89 -15.81 -6.41
C ASP A 70 2.43 -14.71 -5.44
N ASP A 71 3.36 -14.21 -4.64
CA ASP A 71 3.09 -13.18 -3.65
C ASP A 71 2.60 -11.87 -4.29
N VAL A 72 3.37 -11.38 -5.26
CA VAL A 72 3.06 -10.13 -5.99
C VAL A 72 1.87 -10.32 -6.91
N ARG A 73 1.71 -11.51 -7.50
CA ARG A 73 0.54 -11.84 -8.33
C ARG A 73 -0.75 -11.78 -7.51
N ASP A 74 -0.75 -12.36 -6.32
CA ASP A 74 -1.90 -12.34 -5.42
C ASP A 74 -2.28 -10.89 -5.05
N TRP A 75 -1.30 -10.02 -4.81
CA TRP A 75 -1.53 -8.59 -4.60
C TRP A 75 -2.09 -7.90 -5.83
N CYS A 76 -1.55 -8.20 -7.01
CA CYS A 76 -2.03 -7.63 -8.26
C CYS A 76 -3.52 -7.96 -8.47
N LEU A 77 -3.93 -9.21 -8.23
CA LEU A 77 -5.32 -9.63 -8.33
C LEU A 77 -6.20 -8.96 -7.27
N LEU A 78 -5.73 -8.90 -6.02
CA LEU A 78 -6.45 -8.27 -4.91
C LEU A 78 -6.76 -6.80 -5.23
N TRP A 79 -5.74 -6.03 -5.61
CA TRP A 79 -5.92 -4.60 -5.87
C TRP A 79 -6.77 -4.33 -7.11
N ASN A 80 -6.65 -5.13 -8.16
CA ASN A 80 -7.58 -5.05 -9.29
C ASN A 80 -9.03 -5.38 -8.88
N ALA A 81 -9.23 -6.36 -7.99
CA ALA A 81 -10.55 -6.68 -7.46
C ALA A 81 -11.16 -5.50 -6.70
N LEU A 82 -10.37 -4.85 -5.83
CA LEU A 82 -10.84 -3.69 -5.06
C LEU A 82 -11.13 -2.47 -5.96
N ASN A 83 -10.24 -2.18 -6.91
CA ASN A 83 -10.41 -1.04 -7.82
C ASN A 83 -11.62 -1.21 -8.76
N SER A 84 -11.85 -2.43 -9.26
CA SER A 84 -12.95 -2.72 -10.19
C SER A 84 -14.27 -3.07 -9.50
N GLY A 85 -14.22 -3.46 -8.22
CA GLY A 85 -15.33 -4.08 -7.52
C GLY A 85 -15.64 -5.52 -7.97
N ASP A 86 -14.78 -6.16 -8.79
CA ASP A 86 -14.99 -7.52 -9.30
C ASP A 86 -14.51 -8.58 -8.30
N GLY A 87 -15.44 -9.09 -7.50
CA GLY A 87 -15.17 -10.15 -6.52
C GLY A 87 -14.69 -11.48 -7.11
N ASN A 88 -14.87 -11.73 -8.42
CA ASN A 88 -14.37 -12.95 -9.05
C ASN A 88 -12.84 -12.98 -9.11
N LEU A 89 -12.20 -11.80 -9.15
CA LEU A 89 -10.73 -11.71 -9.09
C LEU A 89 -10.18 -12.20 -7.75
N CYS A 90 -10.94 -12.07 -6.66
CA CYS A 90 -10.55 -12.63 -5.36
C CYS A 90 -10.43 -14.16 -5.38
N ASP A 91 -11.13 -14.87 -6.27
CA ASP A 91 -11.08 -16.33 -6.35
C ASP A 91 -9.80 -16.85 -7.03
N GLY A 92 -9.08 -15.98 -7.74
CA GLY A 92 -7.79 -16.29 -8.36
C GLY A 92 -6.59 -16.18 -7.41
N ILE A 93 -6.78 -15.66 -6.19
CA ILE A 93 -5.72 -15.44 -5.20
C ILE A 93 -5.35 -16.75 -4.51
N GLY A 94 -4.06 -17.10 -4.49
CA GLY A 94 -3.57 -18.33 -3.87
C GLY A 94 -3.51 -18.29 -2.33
N ASN A 95 -3.16 -17.14 -1.77
CA ASN A 95 -3.06 -16.93 -0.33
C ASN A 95 -4.44 -16.72 0.31
N ARG A 96 -4.79 -17.56 1.30
CA ARG A 96 -6.10 -17.53 1.97
C ARG A 96 -6.38 -16.24 2.75
N ASP A 97 -5.38 -15.65 3.38
CA ASP A 97 -5.58 -14.39 4.13
C ASP A 97 -5.85 -13.24 3.16
N ARG A 98 -5.20 -13.24 1.98
CA ARG A 98 -5.50 -12.28 0.90
C ARG A 98 -6.87 -12.48 0.28
N VAL A 99 -7.33 -13.73 0.10
CA VAL A 99 -8.72 -14.00 -0.33
C VAL A 99 -9.72 -13.42 0.65
N ARG A 100 -9.50 -13.64 1.96
CA ARG A 100 -10.37 -13.10 3.01
C ARG A 100 -10.36 -11.59 3.00
N PHE A 101 -9.17 -10.98 2.90
CA PHE A 101 -9.03 -9.55 2.82
C PHE A 101 -9.79 -8.97 1.62
N CYS A 102 -9.53 -9.48 0.42
CA CYS A 102 -10.21 -9.07 -0.81
C CYS A 102 -11.75 -9.10 -0.65
N LYS A 103 -12.29 -10.21 -0.13
CA LYS A 103 -13.74 -10.36 0.10
C LYS A 103 -14.27 -9.52 1.26
N ALA A 104 -13.46 -9.24 2.28
CA ALA A 104 -13.84 -8.43 3.43
C ALA A 104 -14.07 -6.97 3.02
N VAL A 105 -13.18 -6.39 2.21
CA VAL A 105 -13.35 -5.01 1.75
C VAL A 105 -14.51 -4.89 0.78
N LEU A 106 -14.64 -5.79 -0.19
CA LEU A 106 -15.75 -5.75 -1.14
C LEU A 106 -17.12 -5.84 -0.47
N ASP A 107 -17.24 -6.64 0.60
CA ASP A 107 -18.46 -6.81 1.37
C ASP A 107 -18.58 -5.86 2.58
N LEU A 108 -17.56 -5.02 2.83
CA LEU A 108 -17.42 -4.20 4.03
C LEU A 108 -17.61 -5.00 5.35
N ASN A 109 -17.07 -6.20 5.42
CA ASN A 109 -17.26 -7.16 6.52
C ASN A 109 -15.97 -7.37 7.33
N THR A 110 -15.89 -6.72 8.50
CA THR A 110 -14.74 -6.83 9.41
C THR A 110 -14.53 -8.23 9.97
N SER A 111 -15.58 -9.04 10.11
CA SER A 111 -15.45 -10.41 10.64
C SER A 111 -14.57 -11.29 9.76
N LYS A 112 -14.56 -11.07 8.44
CA LYS A 112 -13.67 -11.78 7.52
C LYS A 112 -12.20 -11.40 7.69
N CYS A 113 -11.91 -10.15 8.05
CA CYS A 113 -10.54 -9.72 8.37
C CYS A 113 -10.00 -10.44 9.62
N LEU A 114 -10.84 -10.61 10.64
CA LEU A 114 -10.49 -11.28 11.89
C LEU A 114 -10.24 -12.80 11.74
N GLU A 115 -10.50 -13.36 10.56
CA GLU A 115 -10.15 -14.75 10.23
C GLU A 115 -8.75 -14.89 9.59
N CYS A 116 -8.07 -13.78 9.30
CA CYS A 116 -6.70 -13.78 8.81
C CYS A 116 -5.75 -14.36 9.89
N ARG A 117 -4.77 -15.15 9.46
CA ARG A 117 -3.77 -15.71 10.37
C ARG A 117 -2.59 -14.76 10.57
N ASP A 118 -2.24 -14.06 9.51
CA ASP A 118 -1.25 -13.00 9.54
C ASP A 118 -1.85 -11.72 10.14
N LEU A 119 -1.26 -11.24 11.24
CA LEU A 119 -1.75 -10.07 11.98
C LEU A 119 -1.56 -8.77 11.20
N ASP A 120 -0.58 -8.71 10.30
CA ASP A 120 -0.37 -7.54 9.45
C ASP A 120 -1.37 -7.51 8.31
N VAL A 121 -1.73 -8.67 7.74
CA VAL A 121 -2.85 -8.77 6.79
C VAL A 121 -4.18 -8.47 7.48
N GLU A 122 -4.41 -8.93 8.71
CA GLU A 122 -5.60 -8.57 9.51
C GLU A 122 -5.70 -7.05 9.71
N ALA A 123 -4.63 -6.42 10.18
CA ALA A 123 -4.57 -4.98 10.42
C ALA A 123 -4.86 -4.18 9.17
N PHE A 124 -4.24 -4.56 8.05
CA PHE A 124 -4.43 -3.88 6.78
C PHE A 124 -5.84 -4.06 6.23
N CYS A 125 -6.40 -5.27 6.35
CA CYS A 125 -7.78 -5.56 5.99
C CYS A 125 -8.77 -4.70 6.77
N LEU A 126 -8.59 -4.60 8.09
CA LEU A 126 -9.44 -3.78 8.95
C LEU A 126 -9.29 -2.30 8.61
N ALA A 127 -8.07 -1.80 8.38
CA ALA A 127 -7.85 -0.42 7.97
C ALA A 127 -8.58 -0.11 6.65
N ALA A 128 -8.53 -1.00 5.66
CA ALA A 128 -9.19 -0.81 4.37
C ALA A 128 -10.73 -0.82 4.50
N VAL A 129 -11.30 -1.73 5.31
CA VAL A 129 -12.73 -1.69 5.63
C VAL A 129 -13.11 -0.42 6.39
N GLY A 130 -12.24 0.04 7.30
CA GLY A 130 -12.40 1.28 8.06
C GLY A 130 -12.39 2.52 7.19
N LEU A 131 -11.52 2.56 6.18
CA LEU A 131 -11.46 3.63 5.19
C LEU A 131 -12.79 3.75 4.45
N GLU A 132 -13.29 2.65 3.91
CA GLU A 132 -14.56 2.63 3.17
C GLU A 132 -15.77 2.98 4.05
N LYS A 133 -15.71 2.66 5.34
CA LYS A 133 -16.75 3.01 6.32
C LYS A 133 -16.57 4.38 6.97
N ALA A 134 -15.42 5.03 6.78
CA ALA A 134 -14.95 6.16 7.59
C ALA A 134 -15.06 5.87 9.11
N ASP A 135 -14.67 4.67 9.54
CA ASP A 135 -14.77 4.19 10.92
C ASP A 135 -13.41 3.69 11.42
N SER A 136 -12.75 4.47 12.27
CA SER A 136 -11.47 4.12 12.87
C SER A 136 -11.55 3.12 14.02
N SER A 137 -12.73 2.89 14.57
CA SER A 137 -12.91 1.92 15.66
C SER A 137 -12.66 0.47 15.21
N VAL A 138 -12.66 0.22 13.90
CA VAL A 138 -12.27 -1.10 13.35
C VAL A 138 -10.84 -1.47 13.71
N CYS A 139 -9.94 -0.50 13.89
CA CYS A 139 -8.56 -0.77 14.29
C CYS A 139 -8.47 -1.26 15.74
N ASP A 140 -9.45 -0.97 16.60
CA ASP A 140 -9.50 -1.50 17.96
C ASP A 140 -9.77 -3.02 18.00
N LEU A 141 -10.22 -3.61 16.88
CA LEU A 141 -10.43 -5.05 16.74
C LEU A 141 -9.14 -5.81 16.45
N VAL A 142 -8.06 -5.13 16.03
CA VAL A 142 -6.80 -5.78 15.63
C VAL A 142 -6.13 -6.43 16.83
N SER A 143 -5.75 -7.69 16.65
CA SER A 143 -4.96 -8.42 17.64
C SER A 143 -3.49 -7.99 17.60
N GLY A 144 -2.94 -7.65 18.78
CA GLY A 144 -1.53 -7.28 18.92
C GLY A 144 -1.28 -5.79 18.70
N ARG A 145 -0.54 -5.18 19.64
CA ARG A 145 -0.33 -3.73 19.68
C ARG A 145 0.36 -3.18 18.42
N GLY A 146 1.40 -3.86 17.92
CA GLY A 146 2.14 -3.39 16.75
C GLY A 146 1.29 -3.35 15.47
N SER A 147 0.48 -4.38 15.23
CA SER A 147 -0.42 -4.44 14.09
C SER A 147 -1.61 -3.48 14.26
N ARG A 148 -2.10 -3.28 15.50
CA ARG A 148 -3.10 -2.24 15.82
C ARG A 148 -2.61 -0.84 15.44
N ASP A 149 -1.40 -0.51 15.87
CA ASP A 149 -0.77 0.78 15.60
C ASP A 149 -0.61 1.01 14.08
N ARG A 150 -0.24 -0.03 13.33
CA ARG A 150 -0.16 0.02 11.86
C ARG A 150 -1.51 0.27 11.20
N CYS A 151 -2.59 -0.35 11.69
CA CYS A 151 -3.95 -0.07 11.22
C CYS A 151 -4.28 1.41 11.36
N PHE A 152 -4.02 2.00 12.53
CA PHE A 152 -4.24 3.43 12.77
C PHE A 152 -3.36 4.33 11.89
N ILE A 153 -2.09 3.99 11.69
CA ILE A 153 -1.18 4.73 10.80
C ILE A 153 -1.71 4.76 9.37
N LEU A 154 -2.11 3.59 8.85
CA LEU A 154 -2.65 3.46 7.49
C LEU A 154 -3.94 4.26 7.31
N LEU A 155 -4.87 4.11 8.25
CA LEU A 155 -6.14 4.80 8.19
C LEU A 155 -5.98 6.32 8.34
N SER A 156 -5.08 6.77 9.23
CA SER A 156 -4.69 8.17 9.38
C SER A 156 -4.12 8.74 8.10
N TYR A 157 -3.24 7.98 7.42
CA TYR A 157 -2.69 8.37 6.14
C TYR A 157 -3.77 8.50 5.05
N TRP A 158 -4.60 7.48 4.86
CA TRP A 158 -5.63 7.48 3.81
C TRP A 158 -6.72 8.53 4.03
N LEU A 159 -7.18 8.70 5.28
CA LEU A 159 -8.16 9.75 5.62
C LEU A 159 -7.53 11.14 5.67
N GLY A 160 -6.20 11.24 5.86
CA GLY A 160 -5.53 12.49 6.15
C GLY A 160 -5.89 13.07 7.51
N ASP A 161 -6.16 12.22 8.49
CA ASP A 161 -6.60 12.61 9.83
C ASP A 161 -5.50 12.27 10.85
N ASP A 162 -4.72 13.28 11.24
CA ASP A 162 -3.65 13.14 12.23
C ASP A 162 -4.16 12.94 13.67
N SER A 163 -5.45 13.19 13.94
CA SER A 163 -6.04 12.95 15.26
C SER A 163 -6.03 11.47 15.63
N LEU A 164 -6.08 10.59 14.62
CA LEU A 164 -5.96 9.14 14.79
C LEU A 164 -4.58 8.72 15.32
N CYS A 165 -3.54 9.54 15.12
CA CYS A 165 -2.20 9.28 15.63
C CYS A 165 -2.10 9.42 17.16
N SER A 166 -3.06 10.10 17.80
CA SER A 166 -3.08 10.26 19.26
C SER A 166 -3.36 8.96 20.02
N GLY A 167 -3.92 7.95 19.34
CA GLY A 167 -4.16 6.61 19.90
C GLY A 167 -2.94 5.68 19.91
N LEU A 168 -1.79 6.17 19.43
CA LEU A 168 -0.53 5.44 19.35
C LEU A 168 0.35 5.71 20.58
N ASP A 169 1.06 4.69 21.04
CA ASP A 169 1.93 4.83 22.22
C ASP A 169 3.42 4.94 21.89
N ASP A 170 3.86 4.32 20.78
CA ASP A 170 5.26 4.39 20.36
C ASP A 170 5.56 5.75 19.74
N ARG A 171 6.58 6.44 20.29
CA ARG A 171 6.94 7.79 19.86
C ARG A 171 7.32 7.89 18.39
N ASP A 172 7.95 6.86 17.83
CA ASP A 172 8.30 6.86 16.41
C ASP A 172 7.07 6.54 15.54
N TYR A 173 6.12 5.74 16.01
CA TYR A 173 4.85 5.54 15.31
C TYR A 173 4.00 6.81 15.30
N ILE A 174 3.94 7.55 16.40
CA ILE A 174 3.26 8.85 16.44
C ILE A 174 3.86 9.80 15.39
N LYS A 175 5.19 9.92 15.35
CA LYS A 175 5.89 10.78 14.38
C LYS A 175 5.66 10.34 12.94
N LEU A 176 5.76 9.04 12.67
CA LEU A 176 5.50 8.47 11.35
C LEU A 176 4.07 8.76 10.92
N CYS A 177 3.09 8.45 11.78
CA CYS A 177 1.68 8.70 11.54
C CYS A 177 1.40 10.17 11.20
N THR A 178 1.86 11.09 12.05
CA THR A 178 1.66 12.54 11.83
C THR A 178 2.33 13.01 10.55
N ALA A 179 3.54 12.55 10.25
CA ALA A 179 4.25 12.92 9.03
C ALA A 179 3.50 12.46 7.76
N LEU A 180 2.99 11.23 7.78
CA LEU A 180 2.25 10.64 6.67
C LEU A 180 0.91 11.34 6.45
N SER A 181 0.10 11.50 7.49
CA SER A 181 -1.25 12.08 7.38
C SER A 181 -1.23 13.56 6.96
N SER A 182 -0.25 14.32 7.46
CA SER A 182 -0.04 15.73 7.12
C SER A 182 0.80 15.94 5.85
N SER A 183 1.41 14.88 5.30
CA SER A 183 2.40 14.97 4.23
C SER A 183 3.54 15.95 4.55
N ASP A 184 4.05 15.93 5.78
CA ASP A 184 5.14 16.78 6.25
C ASP A 184 6.51 16.05 6.23
N LEU A 185 7.34 16.40 5.25
CA LEU A 185 8.72 15.90 5.13
C LEU A 185 9.60 16.30 6.32
N GLY A 186 9.30 17.41 7.01
CA GLY A 186 10.04 17.86 8.19
C GLY A 186 9.91 16.87 9.35
N SER A 187 8.69 16.38 9.57
CA SER A 187 8.38 15.41 10.61
C SER A 187 9.10 14.07 10.44
N CYS A 188 9.36 13.62 9.20
CA CYS A 188 10.13 12.39 8.93
C CYS A 188 11.53 12.41 9.57
N ARG A 189 12.19 13.57 9.64
CA ARG A 189 13.54 13.72 10.23
C ARG A 189 13.59 13.44 11.73
N SER A 190 12.44 13.51 12.38
CA SER A 190 12.34 13.33 13.83
C SER A 190 12.25 11.86 14.25
N ILE A 191 12.01 10.94 13.30
CA ILE A 191 11.90 9.50 13.55
C ILE A 191 13.28 8.94 13.90
N SER A 192 13.38 8.18 14.99
CA SER A 192 14.67 7.70 15.50
C SER A 192 15.20 6.45 14.78
N ARG A 193 14.29 5.65 14.20
CA ARG A 193 14.61 4.43 13.47
C ARG A 193 14.94 4.73 12.01
N THR A 194 16.18 4.52 11.61
CA THR A 194 16.66 4.82 10.24
C THR A 194 15.79 4.22 9.13
N PRO A 195 15.36 2.94 9.17
CA PRO A 195 14.52 2.39 8.09
C PRO A 195 13.17 3.11 7.96
N TRP A 196 12.67 3.68 9.05
CA TRP A 196 11.37 4.37 9.07
C TRP A 196 11.48 5.80 8.55
N VAL A 197 12.67 6.40 8.64
CA VAL A 197 12.95 7.71 8.04
C VAL A 197 12.85 7.62 6.53
N ASP A 198 13.51 6.63 5.93
CA ASP A 198 13.51 6.42 4.47
C ASP A 198 12.10 6.07 3.96
N LEU A 199 11.40 5.21 4.70
CA LEU A 199 9.98 4.91 4.49
C LEU A 199 9.14 6.20 4.48
N CYS A 200 9.27 7.02 5.53
CA CYS A 200 8.48 8.24 5.68
C CYS A 200 8.75 9.22 4.52
N PHE A 201 10.03 9.43 4.17
CA PHE A 201 10.39 10.30 3.06
C PHE A 201 9.84 9.79 1.73
N SER A 202 9.97 8.50 1.46
CA SER A 202 9.43 7.88 0.25
C SER A 202 7.91 8.03 0.21
N ALA A 203 7.26 7.79 1.34
CA ALA A 203 5.82 7.85 1.47
C ALA A 203 5.23 9.25 1.25
N VAL A 204 5.81 10.25 1.91
CA VAL A 204 5.40 11.66 1.80
C VAL A 204 5.75 12.24 0.44
N ALA A 205 6.92 11.92 -0.12
CA ALA A 205 7.30 12.40 -1.45
C ALA A 205 6.32 11.91 -2.51
N TYR A 206 5.84 10.68 -2.39
CA TYR A 206 4.88 10.11 -3.32
C TYR A 206 3.50 10.77 -3.20
N SER A 207 2.99 10.98 -1.97
CA SER A 207 1.68 11.63 -1.76
C SER A 207 1.63 13.06 -2.32
N MET A 208 2.79 13.72 -2.45
CA MET A 208 2.91 15.04 -3.07
C MET A 208 2.85 15.02 -4.61
N VAL A 209 3.22 13.91 -5.26
CA VAL A 209 3.23 13.80 -6.72
C VAL A 209 1.84 13.48 -7.25
N ASP A 210 1.15 12.55 -6.59
CA ASP A 210 -0.10 12.00 -7.13
C ASP A 210 -1.34 12.79 -6.73
N GLY A 211 -1.20 13.73 -5.77
CA GLY A 211 -2.31 14.56 -5.29
C GLY A 211 -3.45 13.76 -4.66
N ASP A 212 -3.30 12.45 -4.56
CA ASP A 212 -4.31 11.50 -4.16
C ASP A 212 -3.78 10.59 -3.04
N LYS A 213 -4.63 10.35 -2.04
CA LYS A 213 -4.32 9.54 -0.86
C LYS A 213 -4.85 8.11 -1.02
N GLY A 214 -5.01 7.66 -2.26
CA GLY A 214 -5.50 6.33 -2.60
C GLY A 214 -4.72 5.26 -1.83
N ALA A 215 -5.41 4.17 -1.47
CA ALA A 215 -4.80 3.05 -0.76
C ALA A 215 -3.82 2.31 -1.66
N GLU A 216 -2.62 2.87 -1.82
CA GLU A 216 -1.68 2.33 -2.77
C GLU A 216 -0.95 1.10 -2.23
N PRO A 217 -0.78 0.06 -3.08
CA PRO A 217 -0.12 -1.19 -2.72
C PRO A 217 1.28 -1.02 -2.12
N TRP A 218 2.04 -0.01 -2.55
CA TRP A 218 3.46 0.14 -2.16
C TRP A 218 3.63 0.58 -0.71
N ILE A 219 2.69 1.32 -0.11
CA ILE A 219 2.76 1.64 1.32
C ILE A 219 2.71 0.36 2.14
N TRP A 220 1.92 -0.62 1.73
CA TRP A 220 1.90 -1.94 2.34
C TRP A 220 3.23 -2.68 2.17
N PHE A 221 3.78 -2.75 0.94
CA PHE A 221 5.07 -3.39 0.69
C PHE A 221 6.20 -2.76 1.54
N MET A 222 6.18 -1.44 1.69
CA MET A 222 7.18 -0.78 2.52
C MET A 222 6.93 -1.01 4.02
N LEU A 223 5.68 -1.06 4.49
CA LEU A 223 5.36 -1.37 5.89
C LEU A 223 5.71 -2.82 6.27
N GLU A 224 5.55 -3.78 5.36
CA GLU A 224 6.00 -5.16 5.57
C GLU A 224 7.52 -5.27 5.67
N SER A 225 8.27 -4.45 4.91
CA SER A 225 9.73 -4.44 4.96
C SER A 225 10.32 -3.85 6.25
N MET A 226 9.48 -3.42 7.22
CA MET A 226 9.90 -2.85 8.50
C MET A 226 10.29 -3.91 9.57
N TYR A 227 10.43 -5.18 9.18
CA TYR A 227 10.89 -6.30 10.01
C TYR A 227 12.26 -6.83 9.57
#